data_AF-A0A1F6FV18-F1
#
_entry.id   AF-A0A1F6FV18-F1
#
_cell.length_a   1.000
_cell.length_b   1.000
_cell.length_c   1.000
_cell.angle_alpha   90.00
_cell.angle_beta   90.00
_cell.angle_gamma   90.00
#
_symmetry.space_group_name_H-M   'P 1'
#
loop_
_entity.id
_entity.type
_entity.pdbx_description
1 polymer ?
#
loop_
_entity_poly.entity_id
_entity_poly.type
_entity_poly.pdbx_seq_one_letter_code
_entity_poly.pdbx_strand_id
1 'polypeptide(L)'
;MKWQEKVRIVLYVWWLDIKSIPGKIKRRIWNKHILLRWHKLYIRKDEFHHSLNIDGAAMLEMNEQERERYLADIVRRREIAHQRDLTKC
;
A
#
# COMPACT_ATOMS: atom_id res chain seq x y z
N MET A 1 -17.35 -24.28 26.32
CA MET A 1 -17.30 -22.80 26.22
C MET A 1 -18.64 -22.24 26.67
N LYS A 2 -18.65 -21.43 27.74
CA LYS A 2 -19.89 -20.85 28.28
C LYS A 2 -20.35 -19.69 27.37
N TRP A 3 -21.66 -19.44 27.29
CA TRP A 3 -22.24 -18.41 26.41
C TRP A 3 -21.62 -17.01 26.66
N GLN A 4 -21.37 -16.68 27.93
CA GLN A 4 -20.69 -15.47 28.39
C GLN A 4 -19.28 -15.29 27.76
N GLU A 5 -18.57 -16.40 27.57
CA GLU A 5 -17.20 -16.42 27.04
C GLU A 5 -17.20 -16.12 25.53
N LYS A 6 -18.20 -16.65 24.79
CA LYS A 6 -18.41 -16.34 23.38
C LYS A 6 -18.75 -14.86 23.17
N VAL A 7 -19.67 -14.33 23.97
CA VAL A 7 -20.05 -12.90 23.91
C VAL A 7 -18.84 -12.01 24.15
N ARG A 8 -17.99 -12.36 25.12
CA ARG A 8 -16.77 -11.61 25.42
C ARG A 8 -15.77 -11.63 24.25
N ILE A 9 -15.59 -12.77 23.59
CA ILE A 9 -14.72 -12.87 22.41
C ILE A 9 -15.25 -12.00 21.26
N VAL A 10 -16.56 -12.05 20.99
CA VAL A 10 -17.18 -11.24 19.92
C VAL A 10 -17.01 -9.74 20.20
N LEU A 11 -17.26 -9.30 21.43
CA LEU A 11 -17.04 -7.91 21.83
C LEU A 11 -15.58 -7.47 21.70
N TYR A 12 -14.63 -8.36 22.01
CA TYR A 12 -13.19 -8.07 21.88
C TYR A 12 -12.76 -7.91 20.42
N VAL A 13 -13.22 -8.78 19.53
CA VAL A 13 -12.95 -8.68 18.08
C VAL A 13 -13.56 -7.40 17.52
N TRP A 14 -14.80 -7.09 17.89
CA TRP A 14 -15.49 -5.88 17.45
C TRP A 14 -14.79 -4.61 17.94
N TRP A 15 -14.29 -4.61 19.17
CA TRP A 15 -13.49 -3.52 19.73
C TRP A 15 -12.16 -3.31 19.00
N LEU A 16 -11.46 -4.40 18.67
CA LEU A 16 -10.21 -4.36 17.89
C LEU A 16 -10.45 -3.80 16.48
N ASP A 17 -11.55 -4.23 15.83
CA ASP A 17 -11.93 -3.72 14.52
C ASP A 17 -12.18 -2.22 14.56
N ILE A 18 -12.96 -1.73 15.53
CA ILE A 18 -13.25 -0.29 15.70
C ILE A 18 -11.97 0.52 15.91
N LYS A 19 -11.05 0.04 16.77
CA LYS A 19 -9.76 0.71 16.98
C LYS A 19 -8.87 0.73 15.74
N SER A 20 -9.04 -0.21 14.81
CA SER A 20 -8.25 -0.27 13.57
C SER A 20 -8.73 0.71 12.49
N ILE A 21 -9.98 1.19 12.55
CA ILE A 21 -10.62 2.04 11.53
C ILE A 21 -9.81 3.32 11.22
N PRO A 22 -9.32 4.09 12.20
CA PRO A 22 -8.57 5.33 11.93
C PRO A 22 -7.29 5.06 11.14
N GLY A 23 -6.60 3.95 11.45
CA GLY A 23 -5.39 3.52 10.76
C GLY A 23 -5.66 3.08 9.32
N LYS A 24 -6.79 2.41 9.08
CA LYS A 24 -7.25 2.01 7.74
C LYS A 24 -7.59 3.23 6.87
N ILE A 25 -8.33 4.20 7.43
CA ILE A 25 -8.68 5.45 6.73
C ILE A 25 -7.42 6.24 6.39
N LYS A 26 -6.50 6.42 7.35
CA LYS A 26 -5.22 7.11 7.13
C LYS A 26 -4.43 6.45 6.00
N ARG A 27 -4.32 5.12 5.99
CA ARG A 27 -3.64 4.36 4.92
C ARG A 27 -4.30 4.53 3.56
N ARG A 28 -5.64 4.48 3.50
CA ARG A 28 -6.39 4.73 2.26
C ARG A 28 -6.10 6.12 1.68
N ILE A 29 -6.17 7.16 2.51
CA ILE A 29 -5.90 8.53 2.08
C ILE A 29 -4.44 8.66 1.61
N TRP A 30 -3.51 8.09 2.37
CA TRP A 30 -2.09 8.11 2.04
C TRP A 30 -1.82 7.43 0.69
N ASN A 31 -2.35 6.22 0.48
CA ASN A 31 -2.15 5.47 -0.76
C ASN A 31 -2.78 6.15 -1.97
N LYS A 32 -4.04 6.59 -1.83
CA LYS A 32 -4.83 7.08 -2.97
C LYS A 32 -4.37 8.46 -3.44
N HIS A 33 -3.98 9.34 -2.51
CA HIS A 33 -3.71 10.73 -2.85
C HIS A 33 -2.25 11.13 -2.72
N ILE A 34 -1.53 10.65 -1.70
CA ILE A 34 -0.17 11.11 -1.43
C ILE A 34 0.83 10.22 -2.16
N LEU A 35 0.75 8.90 -1.97
CA LEU A 35 1.67 7.93 -2.57
C LEU A 35 1.60 7.97 -4.10
N LEU A 36 0.38 7.90 -4.67
CA LEU A 36 0.18 7.98 -6.13
C LEU A 36 0.64 9.33 -6.72
N ARG A 37 0.44 10.44 -6.01
CA ARG A 37 0.89 11.77 -6.48
C ARG A 37 2.40 11.93 -6.36
N TRP A 38 2.99 11.40 -5.29
CA TRP A 38 4.44 11.38 -5.09
C TRP A 38 5.14 10.50 -6.13
N HIS A 39 4.54 9.36 -6.47
CA HIS A 39 5.01 8.47 -7.54
C HIS A 39 4.97 9.12 -8.92
N LYS A 40 3.98 9.98 -9.21
CA LYS A 40 3.95 10.76 -10.45
C LYS A 40 5.05 11.83 -10.53
N LEU A 41 5.44 12.41 -9.39
CA LEU A 41 6.39 13.52 -9.36
C LEU A 41 7.86 13.07 -9.33
N TYR A 42 8.15 11.85 -8.88
CA TYR A 42 9.52 11.46 -8.57
C TYR A 42 9.92 10.11 -9.18
N ILE A 43 10.37 10.16 -10.44
CA ILE A 43 11.06 9.03 -11.08
C ILE A 43 12.52 9.07 -10.64
N ARG A 44 12.92 8.16 -9.74
CA ARG A 44 14.30 8.02 -9.23
C ARG A 44 15.23 7.51 -10.34
N LYS A 45 16.54 7.70 -10.14
CA LYS A 45 17.57 7.17 -11.06
C LYS A 45 17.77 5.67 -10.86
N ASP A 46 17.83 5.24 -9.60
CA ASP A 46 18.12 3.87 -9.18
C ASP A 46 16.88 2.95 -9.26
N GLU A 47 17.02 1.85 -9.99
CA GLU A 47 16.02 0.80 -10.17
C GLU A 47 15.68 0.06 -8.87
N PHE A 48 16.65 -0.10 -7.96
CA PHE A 48 16.51 -0.88 -6.72
C PHE A 48 16.15 -0.02 -5.51
N HIS A 49 15.78 1.25 -5.75
CA HIS A 49 15.43 2.16 -4.68
C HIS A 49 14.18 1.67 -3.91
N HIS A 50 14.23 1.72 -2.58
CA HIS A 50 13.17 1.22 -1.68
C HIS A 50 11.76 1.78 -1.97
N SER A 51 11.66 2.95 -2.60
CA SER A 51 10.38 3.55 -3.03
C SER A 51 9.71 2.84 -4.22
N LEU A 52 10.42 1.92 -4.87
CA LEU A 52 9.94 1.04 -5.94
C LEU A 52 9.67 -0.39 -5.43
N ASN A 53 9.76 -0.60 -4.12
CA ASN A 53 9.32 -1.84 -3.49
C ASN A 53 7.80 -1.86 -3.35
N ILE A 54 7.26 -3.06 -3.42
CA ILE A 54 5.84 -3.31 -3.21
C ILE A 54 5.54 -3.05 -1.74
N ASP A 55 4.58 -2.16 -1.48
CA ASP A 55 4.02 -1.94 -0.15
C ASP A 55 2.83 -2.90 0.06
N GLY A 56 3.10 -4.03 0.73
CA GLY A 56 2.08 -5.04 1.02
C GLY A 56 0.97 -4.53 1.94
N ALA A 57 1.29 -3.63 2.88
CA ALA A 57 0.30 -3.02 3.76
C ALA A 57 -0.62 -2.07 2.97
N ALA A 58 -0.08 -1.43 1.93
CA ALA A 58 -0.87 -0.61 1.02
C ALA A 58 -1.78 -1.46 0.13
N MET A 59 -1.26 -2.55 -0.45
CA MET A 59 -2.04 -3.45 -1.30
C MET A 59 -3.19 -4.12 -0.56
N LEU A 60 -3.04 -4.43 0.72
CA LEU A 60 -4.12 -5.02 1.53
C LEU A 60 -5.40 -4.16 1.55
N GLU A 61 -5.25 -2.84 1.50
CA GLU A 61 -6.38 -1.88 1.58
C GLU A 61 -6.93 -1.49 0.19
N MET A 62 -6.28 -1.93 -0.90
CA MET A 62 -6.66 -1.68 -2.29
C MET A 62 -7.60 -2.77 -2.81
N ASN A 63 -8.56 -2.38 -3.66
CA ASN A 63 -9.31 -3.34 -4.46
C ASN A 63 -8.45 -3.91 -5.61
N GLU A 64 -8.97 -4.90 -6.33
CA GLU A 64 -8.25 -5.59 -7.40
C GLU A 64 -7.78 -4.64 -8.51
N GLN A 65 -8.66 -3.77 -9.01
CA GLN A 65 -8.31 -2.78 -10.03
C GLN A 65 -7.26 -1.77 -9.55
N GLU A 66 -7.32 -1.37 -8.27
CA GLU A 66 -6.34 -0.48 -7.66
C GLU A 66 -4.97 -1.17 -7.53
N ARG A 67 -4.95 -2.47 -7.19
CA ARG A 67 -3.72 -3.26 -7.15
C ARG A 67 -3.07 -3.40 -8.52
N GLU A 68 -3.85 -3.70 -9.55
CA GLU A 68 -3.35 -3.79 -10.93
C GLU A 68 -2.71 -2.47 -11.37
N ARG A 69 -3.42 -1.34 -11.15
CA ARG A 69 -2.88 -0.01 -11.47
C ARG A 69 -1.61 0.31 -10.69
N TYR A 70 -1.57 -0.08 -9.42
CA TYR A 70 -0.39 0.12 -8.57
C TYR A 70 0.81 -0.69 -9.06
N LEU A 71 0.63 -1.97 -9.36
CA LEU A 71 1.68 -2.84 -9.87
C LEU A 71 2.18 -2.39 -11.25
N ALA A 72 1.27 -2.05 -12.17
CA ALA A 72 1.63 -1.52 -13.48
C ALA A 72 2.44 -0.22 -13.36
N ASP A 73 2.09 0.66 -12.42
CA ASP A 73 2.84 1.89 -12.17
C ASP A 73 4.23 1.62 -11.57
N ILE A 74 4.37 0.62 -10.68
CA ILE A 74 5.70 0.19 -10.18
C ILE A 74 6.57 -0.31 -11.33
N VAL A 75 6.06 -1.22 -12.16
CA VAL A 75 6.81 -1.80 -13.29
C VAL A 75 7.25 -0.69 -14.24
N ARG A 76 6.32 0.19 -14.62
CA ARG A 76 6.63 1.35 -15.48
C ARG A 76 7.73 2.22 -14.88
N ARG A 77 7.72 2.47 -13.57
CA ARG A 77 8.75 3.28 -12.90
C ARG A 77 10.10 2.58 -12.84
N ARG A 78 10.14 1.26 -12.62
CA ARG A 78 11.37 0.46 -12.69
C ARG A 78 11.97 0.49 -14.09
N GLU A 79 11.15 0.31 -15.13
CA GLU A 79 11.60 0.39 -16.52
C GLU A 79 12.26 1.74 -16.81
N ILE A 80 11.63 2.86 -16.41
CA ILE A 80 12.22 4.19 -16.64
C ILE A 80 13.52 4.39 -15.84
N ALA A 81 13.59 3.88 -14.61
CA ALA A 81 14.82 3.93 -13.80
C ALA A 81 15.94 3.11 -14.46
N HIS A 82 15.64 1.88 -14.88
CA HIS A 82 16.54 1.00 -15.60
C HIS A 82 17.11 1.66 -16.87
N GLN A 83 16.24 2.20 -17.72
CA GLN A 83 16.65 2.91 -18.93
C GLN A 83 17.60 4.08 -18.61
N ARG A 84 17.31 4.87 -17.57
CA ARG A 84 18.15 5.99 -17.15
C ARG A 84 19.50 5.57 -16.57
N ASP A 85 19.59 4.38 -15.98
CA ASP A 85 20.85 3.85 -15.49
C ASP A 85 21.69 3.30 -16.65
N LEU A 86 21.06 2.65 -17.64
CA LEU A 86 21.71 2.28 -18.90
C LEU A 86 22.23 3.51 -19.68
N THR A 87 21.46 4.61 -19.75
CA THR A 87 21.89 5.83 -20.48
C THR A 87 22.96 6.64 -19.76
N LYS A 88 23.26 6.34 -18.49
CA LYS A 88 24.28 7.05 -17.70
C LYS A 88 25.62 6.33 -17.65
N CYS A 89 25.74 5.16 -18.28
CA CYS A 89 27.03 4.57 -18.68
C CYS A 89 27.52 5.23 -19.98
#